data_AF-A0A536XM60-F1
#
_entry.id   AF-A0A536XM60-F1
#
_cell.length_a   1.000
_cell.length_b   1.000
_cell.length_c   1.000
_cell.angle_alpha   90.00
_cell.angle_beta   90.00
_cell.angle_gamma   90.00
#
_symmetry.space_group_name_H-M   'P 1'
#
loop_
_entity.id
_entity.type
_entity.pdbx_description
1 polymer ?
#
loop_
_entity_poly.entity_id
_entity_poly.type
_entity_poly.pdbx_seq_one_letter_code
_entity_poly.pdbx_strand_id
1 'polypeptide(L)'
;MIEVMIVVAIVAILAAIALPNYADYVKRGKIIEATSALSDLRTRYEQFYLDNRTYVGSCAIIKPIVNNLRAFDIDCPGETATTYSGTATGKVAEGMSGFTYTINQANAKSSTITASGWTGNAGCWATRKDGSCS
;
A
#
# COMPACT_ATOMS: atom_id res chain seq x y z
N MET A 1 -41.24 23.29 11.36
CA MET A 1 -41.03 21.87 10.97
C MET A 1 -40.36 21.72 9.60
N ILE A 2 -40.72 22.53 8.58
CA ILE A 2 -40.06 22.51 7.26
C ILE A 2 -38.57 22.92 7.34
N GLU A 3 -38.25 23.77 8.31
CA GLU A 3 -36.92 24.32 8.57
C GLU A 3 -35.90 23.22 8.92
N VAL A 4 -36.30 22.22 9.71
CA VAL A 4 -35.44 21.07 10.04
C VAL A 4 -35.28 20.13 8.85
N MET A 5 -36.31 19.98 8.00
CA MET A 5 -36.22 19.13 6.80
C MET A 5 -35.23 19.69 5.76
N ILE A 6 -35.18 21.03 5.62
CA ILE A 6 -34.22 21.69 4.72
C ILE A 6 -32.79 21.51 5.25
N VAL A 7 -32.58 21.65 6.56
CA VAL A 7 -31.25 21.44 7.17
C VAL A 7 -30.77 20.00 6.93
N VAL A 8 -31.63 19.00 7.17
CA VAL A 8 -31.28 17.60 6.92
C VAL A 8 -30.94 17.36 5.44
N ALA A 9 -31.70 17.96 4.51
CA ALA A 9 -31.42 17.85 3.08
C ALA A 9 -30.05 18.43 2.70
N ILE A 10 -29.69 19.61 3.24
CA ILE A 10 -28.38 20.23 2.98
C ILE A 10 -27.25 19.37 3.56
N VAL A 11 -27.40 18.89 4.80
CA VAL A 11 -26.40 18.02 5.45
C VAL A 11 -26.21 16.72 4.66
N ALA A 12 -27.29 16.12 4.13
CA ALA A 12 -27.20 14.92 3.30
C ALA A 12 -26.38 15.14 2.02
N ILE A 13 -26.59 16.27 1.34
CA ILE A 13 -25.83 16.63 0.12
C ILE A 13 -24.35 16.82 0.44
N LEU A 14 -24.03 17.53 1.53
CA LEU A 14 -22.64 17.75 1.94
C LEU A 14 -21.95 16.45 2.35
N ALA A 15 -22.63 15.58 3.11
CA ALA A 15 -22.11 14.29 3.54
C ALA A 15 -21.79 13.37 2.35
N ALA A 16 -22.60 13.39 1.30
CA ALA A 16 -22.39 12.58 0.10
C ALA A 16 -21.04 12.86 -0.60
N ILE A 17 -20.51 14.09 -0.48
CA ILE A 17 -19.22 14.49 -1.06
C ILE A 17 -18.09 14.36 -0.02
N ALA A 18 -18.35 14.77 1.22
CA ALA A 18 -17.33 14.82 2.26
C ALA A 18 -16.85 13.42 2.69
N LEU A 19 -17.76 12.45 2.82
CA LEU A 19 -17.43 11.09 3.26
C LEU A 19 -16.48 10.34 2.30
N PRO A 20 -16.73 10.25 0.99
CA PRO A 20 -15.80 9.58 0.08
C PRO A 20 -14.44 10.27 0.03
N ASN A 21 -14.41 11.61 0.10
CA ASN A 21 -13.15 12.36 0.12
C ASN A 21 -12.32 12.08 1.38
N TYR A 22 -12.96 12.01 2.55
CA TYR A 22 -12.29 11.65 3.79
C TYR A 22 -11.77 10.20 3.77
N ALA A 23 -12.58 9.26 3.26
CA ALA A 23 -12.14 7.88 3.11
C ALA A 23 -10.91 7.76 2.19
N ASP A 24 -10.88 8.49 1.08
CA ASP A 24 -9.74 8.53 0.18
C ASP A 24 -8.49 9.15 0.86
N TYR A 25 -8.66 10.20 1.67
CA TYR A 25 -7.55 10.76 2.47
C TYR A 25 -6.96 9.75 3.45
N VAL A 26 -7.81 9.01 4.18
CA VAL A 26 -7.36 7.98 5.13
C VAL A 26 -6.61 6.86 4.40
N LYS A 27 -7.09 6.43 3.22
CA LYS A 27 -6.38 5.43 2.40
C LYS A 27 -4.99 5.89 1.97
N ARG A 28 -4.83 7.16 1.59
CA ARG A 28 -3.49 7.73 1.26
C ARG A 28 -2.52 7.61 2.43
N GLY A 29 -3.00 7.89 3.65
CA GLY A 29 -2.19 7.69 4.86
C GLY A 29 -1.74 6.24 5.03
N LYS A 30 -2.65 5.27 4.84
CA LYS A 30 -2.34 3.84 4.91
C LYS A 30 -1.35 3.38 3.83
N ILE A 31 -1.43 3.96 2.62
CA ILE A 31 -0.51 3.64 1.51
C ILE A 31 0.93 4.05 1.84
N ILE A 32 1.13 5.18 2.53
CA ILE A 32 2.46 5.65 2.94
C ILE A 32 3.13 4.66 3.90
N GLU A 33 2.35 4.05 4.80
CA GLU A 33 2.84 2.99 5.70
C GLU A 33 3.41 1.81 4.89
N ALA A 34 2.67 1.34 3.87
CA ALA A 34 3.09 0.24 3.01
C ALA A 34 4.34 0.55 2.20
N THR A 35 4.41 1.73 1.56
CA THR A 35 5.56 2.11 0.73
C THR A 35 6.82 2.35 1.57
N SER A 36 6.67 2.85 2.80
CA SER A 36 7.76 2.96 3.77
C SER A 36 8.29 1.58 4.16
N ALA A 37 7.39 0.64 4.53
CA ALA A 37 7.79 -0.72 4.90
C ALA A 37 8.47 -1.48 3.75
N LEU A 38 8.01 -1.31 2.51
CA LEU A 38 8.67 -1.89 1.33
C LEU A 38 10.05 -1.27 1.07
N SER A 39 10.24 0.01 1.40
CA SER A 39 11.55 0.68 1.29
C SER A 39 12.54 0.16 2.35
N ASP A 40 12.06 -0.07 3.57
CA ASP A 40 12.86 -0.72 4.63
C ASP A 40 13.19 -2.18 4.26
N LEU A 41 12.20 -2.93 3.74
CA LEU A 41 12.40 -4.29 3.23
C LEU A 41 13.54 -4.32 2.22
N ARG A 42 13.51 -3.48 1.18
CA ARG A 42 14.58 -3.41 0.18
C ARG A 42 15.94 -3.18 0.83
N THR A 43 16.05 -2.21 1.73
CA THR A 43 17.31 -1.87 2.40
C THR A 43 17.88 -3.06 3.15
N ARG A 44 17.03 -3.82 3.84
CA ARG A 44 17.43 -5.03 4.58
C ARG A 44 17.82 -6.19 3.66
N TYR A 45 17.16 -6.33 2.51
CA TYR A 45 17.55 -7.31 1.49
C TYR A 45 18.97 -7.02 0.99
N GLU A 46 19.30 -5.76 0.69
CA GLU A 46 20.65 -5.41 0.26
C GLU A 46 21.70 -5.68 1.35
N GLN A 47 21.39 -5.37 2.62
CA GLN A 47 22.26 -5.71 3.74
C GLN A 47 22.49 -7.22 3.84
N PHE A 48 21.43 -8.03 3.77
CA PHE A 48 21.55 -9.48 3.82
C PHE A 48 22.41 -10.03 2.68
N TYR A 49 22.27 -9.48 1.48
CA TYR A 49 23.09 -9.88 0.33
C TYR A 49 24.56 -9.51 0.50
N LEU A 50 24.89 -8.38 1.12
CA LEU A 50 26.28 -8.01 1.42
C LEU A 50 26.94 -9.03 2.35
N ASP A 51 26.19 -9.54 3.33
CA ASP A 51 26.71 -10.49 4.31
C ASP A 51 26.76 -11.94 3.78
N ASN A 52 25.73 -12.36 3.02
CA ASN A 52 25.52 -13.76 2.66
C ASN A 52 25.76 -14.06 1.17
N ARG A 53 25.87 -13.03 0.32
CA ARG A 53 25.98 -13.14 -1.16
C ARG A 53 24.84 -13.91 -1.83
N THR A 54 23.68 -13.94 -1.19
CA THR A 54 22.45 -14.57 -1.67
C THR A 54 21.26 -13.87 -1.04
N TYR A 55 20.09 -13.82 -1.71
CA TYR A 55 18.84 -13.41 -1.07
C TYR A 55 18.06 -14.59 -0.46
N VAL A 56 18.44 -15.84 -0.74
CA VAL A 56 17.70 -17.02 -0.26
C VAL A 56 17.61 -17.04 1.27
N GLY A 57 16.40 -17.11 1.81
CA GLY A 57 16.13 -17.19 3.25
C GLY A 57 16.08 -15.84 3.96
N SER A 58 16.31 -14.74 3.24
CA SER A 58 16.30 -13.39 3.82
C SER A 58 14.89 -12.97 4.24
N CYS A 59 13.86 -13.40 3.51
CA CYS A 59 12.46 -13.10 3.77
C CYS A 59 12.03 -13.56 5.16
N ALA A 60 12.45 -14.76 5.58
CA ALA A 60 12.12 -15.31 6.89
C ALA A 60 12.64 -14.45 8.05
N ILE A 61 13.75 -13.74 7.83
CA ILE A 61 14.38 -12.86 8.82
C ILE A 61 13.80 -11.44 8.74
N ILE A 62 13.59 -10.93 7.52
CA ILE A 62 13.18 -9.55 7.28
C ILE A 62 11.68 -9.35 7.52
N LYS A 63 10.84 -10.28 7.06
CA LYS A 63 9.37 -10.16 7.14
C LYS A 63 8.86 -9.90 8.56
N PRO A 64 9.30 -10.61 9.62
CA PRO A 64 8.85 -10.32 10.98
C PRO A 64 9.15 -8.89 11.47
N ILE A 65 10.17 -8.24 10.91
CA ILE A 65 10.59 -6.89 11.28
C ILE A 65 9.73 -5.83 10.60
N VAL A 66 9.49 -6.01 9.30
CA VAL A 66 8.80 -5.02 8.46
C VAL A 66 7.29 -5.24 8.39
N ASN A 67 6.77 -6.41 8.78
CA ASN A 67 5.35 -6.75 8.69
C ASN A 67 4.55 -6.37 9.95
N ASN A 68 4.81 -5.19 10.53
CA ASN A 68 4.06 -4.66 11.66
C ASN A 68 3.15 -3.49 11.22
N LEU A 69 2.35 -3.72 10.17
CA LEU A 69 1.46 -2.71 9.62
C LEU A 69 0.00 -3.00 9.98
N ARG A 70 -0.75 -1.93 10.27
CA ARG A 70 -2.19 -2.08 10.54
C ARG A 70 -2.94 -2.46 9.27
N ALA A 71 -2.67 -1.75 8.18
CA ALA A 71 -3.50 -1.77 6.97
C ALA A 71 -3.03 -2.71 5.85
N PHE A 72 -1.82 -3.27 5.97
CA PHE A 72 -1.20 -4.12 4.95
C PHE A 72 -0.53 -5.34 5.58
N ASP A 73 -0.37 -6.39 4.80
CA ASP A 73 0.54 -7.50 5.06
C ASP A 73 1.68 -7.50 4.05
N ILE A 74 2.91 -7.61 4.56
CA ILE A 74 4.12 -7.74 3.78
C ILE A 74 4.42 -9.21 3.55
N ASP A 75 4.73 -9.56 2.31
CA ASP A 75 5.27 -10.87 1.95
C ASP A 75 6.38 -10.73 0.93
N CYS A 76 7.23 -11.75 0.83
CA CYS A 76 8.37 -11.73 -0.07
C CYS A 76 8.58 -13.07 -0.81
N PRO A 77 7.75 -13.37 -1.82
CA PRO A 77 7.85 -14.61 -2.55
C PRO A 77 9.03 -14.63 -3.53
N GLY A 78 9.48 -15.85 -3.86
CA GLY A 78 10.35 -16.09 -5.01
C GLY A 78 11.80 -15.65 -4.84
N GLU A 79 12.35 -15.76 -3.63
CA GLU A 79 13.78 -15.49 -3.39
C GLU A 79 14.65 -16.46 -4.19
N THR A 80 15.64 -15.91 -4.88
CA THR A 80 16.73 -16.67 -5.50
C THR A 80 18.07 -16.15 -4.99
N ALA A 81 19.18 -16.65 -5.51
CA ALA A 81 20.49 -16.11 -5.17
C ALA A 81 20.60 -14.60 -5.48
N THR A 82 19.95 -14.11 -6.53
CA THR A 82 20.16 -12.75 -7.05
C THR A 82 18.89 -11.95 -7.29
N THR A 83 17.71 -12.51 -7.01
CA THR A 83 16.42 -11.84 -7.19
C THR A 83 15.52 -12.04 -5.99
N TYR A 84 14.64 -11.06 -5.77
CA TYR A 84 13.53 -11.17 -4.82
C TYR A 84 12.35 -10.31 -5.29
N SER A 85 11.18 -10.55 -4.73
CA SER A 85 10.04 -9.65 -4.82
C SER A 85 9.50 -9.37 -3.43
N GLY A 86 9.40 -8.10 -3.05
CA GLY A 86 8.66 -7.65 -1.88
C GLY A 86 7.27 -7.20 -2.29
N THR A 87 6.26 -7.59 -1.52
CA THR A 87 4.84 -7.30 -1.77
C THR A 87 4.20 -6.74 -0.50
N ALA A 88 3.31 -5.76 -0.67
CA ALA A 88 2.44 -5.26 0.38
C ALA A 88 0.99 -5.39 -0.09
N THR A 89 0.21 -6.23 0.58
CA THR A 89 -1.18 -6.53 0.23
C THR A 89 -2.12 -5.91 1.26
N GLY A 90 -3.09 -5.12 0.79
CA GLY A 90 -4.01 -4.41 1.67
C GLY A 90 -4.99 -5.33 2.39
N LYS A 91 -5.19 -5.06 3.69
CA LYS A 91 -6.12 -5.80 4.55
C LYS A 91 -7.55 -5.34 4.30
N VAL A 92 -8.44 -6.30 4.05
CA VAL A 92 -9.87 -6.04 3.81
C VAL A 92 -10.52 -5.38 5.04
N ALA A 93 -10.20 -5.85 6.25
CA ALA A 93 -10.72 -5.30 7.51
C ALA A 93 -10.37 -3.82 7.72
N GLU A 94 -9.32 -3.34 7.04
CA GLU A 94 -8.86 -1.96 7.12
C GLU A 94 -9.29 -1.13 5.90
N GLY A 95 -10.19 -1.64 5.06
CA GLY A 95 -10.68 -0.93 3.87
C GLY A 95 -9.63 -0.75 2.78
N MET A 96 -8.56 -1.56 2.80
CA MET A 96 -7.49 -1.58 1.79
C MET A 96 -7.61 -2.78 0.83
N SER A 97 -8.78 -3.40 0.75
CA SER A 97 -9.05 -4.47 -0.23
C SER A 97 -8.72 -4.01 -1.65
N GLY A 98 -8.00 -4.84 -2.40
CA GLY A 98 -7.64 -4.56 -3.79
C GLY A 98 -6.49 -3.58 -3.96
N PHE A 99 -5.71 -3.28 -2.92
CA PHE A 99 -4.44 -2.56 -3.05
C PHE A 99 -3.27 -3.53 -2.91
N THR A 100 -2.40 -3.57 -3.91
CA THR A 100 -1.15 -4.33 -3.86
C THR A 100 0.01 -3.47 -4.38
N TYR A 101 1.08 -3.39 -3.61
CA TYR A 101 2.31 -2.69 -3.97
C TYR A 101 3.47 -3.67 -4.01
N THR A 102 4.38 -3.50 -4.97
CA THR A 102 5.54 -4.39 -5.12
C THR A 102 6.83 -3.62 -5.31
N ILE A 103 7.94 -4.23 -4.91
CA ILE A 103 9.30 -3.80 -5.21
C ILE A 103 10.18 -5.02 -5.46
N ASN A 104 11.22 -4.87 -6.27
CA ASN A 104 12.21 -5.92 -6.49
C ASN A 104 13.64 -5.38 -6.33
N GLN A 105 14.63 -6.26 -6.50
CA GLN A 105 16.06 -5.92 -6.41
C GLN A 105 16.47 -4.78 -7.35
N ALA A 106 15.87 -4.71 -8.55
CA ALA A 106 16.12 -3.66 -9.53
C ALA A 106 15.43 -2.32 -9.20
N ASN A 107 14.79 -2.20 -8.04
CA ASN A 107 14.01 -1.03 -7.62
C ASN A 107 12.79 -0.78 -8.51
N ALA A 108 12.33 -1.80 -9.24
CA ALA A 108 11.10 -1.71 -10.02
C ALA A 108 9.92 -1.70 -9.05
N LYS A 109 9.26 -0.55 -8.97
CA LYS A 109 8.09 -0.31 -8.14
C LYS A 109 6.85 -0.43 -8.99
N SER A 110 5.83 -1.09 -8.48
CA SER A 110 4.54 -1.20 -9.15
C SER A 110 3.41 -1.21 -8.13
N SER A 111 2.26 -0.71 -8.53
CA SER A 111 1.01 -0.87 -7.80
C SER A 111 -0.06 -1.49 -8.70
N THR A 112 -0.68 -2.55 -8.21
CA THR A 112 -1.89 -3.12 -8.79
C THR A 112 -3.05 -2.75 -7.89
N ILE A 113 -4.00 -1.98 -8.40
CA ILE A 113 -5.14 -1.52 -7.63
C ILE A 113 -6.43 -1.90 -8.36
N THR A 114 -7.28 -2.68 -7.70
CA THR A 114 -8.62 -3.08 -8.16
C THR A 114 -9.74 -2.42 -7.34
N ALA A 115 -9.37 -1.61 -6.34
CA ALA A 115 -10.32 -0.86 -5.53
C ALA A 115 -11.07 0.18 -6.39
N SER A 116 -12.39 0.24 -6.24
CA SER A 116 -13.25 1.13 -7.03
C SER A 116 -12.80 2.59 -6.95
N GLY A 117 -12.72 3.22 -8.12
CA GLY A 117 -12.33 4.62 -8.28
C GLY A 117 -10.83 4.87 -8.14
N TRP A 118 -10.00 3.88 -7.82
CA TRP A 118 -8.54 4.03 -7.74
C TRP A 118 -7.86 3.32 -8.91
N THR A 119 -6.76 3.90 -9.39
CA THR A 119 -5.99 3.37 -10.53
C THR A 119 -4.60 2.95 -10.08
N GLY A 120 -4.17 1.74 -10.45
CA GLY A 120 -2.79 1.27 -10.23
C GLY A 120 -1.79 1.85 -11.23
N ASN A 121 -0.51 1.60 -11.03
CA ASN A 121 0.56 2.06 -11.91
C ASN A 121 1.68 1.00 -11.98
N ALA A 122 2.00 0.53 -13.19
CA ALA A 122 3.02 -0.50 -13.36
C ALA A 122 4.47 0.00 -13.16
N GLY A 123 4.69 1.31 -13.15
CA GLY A 123 6.02 1.92 -13.05
C GLY A 123 6.33 2.59 -11.71
N CYS A 124 5.34 2.73 -10.82
CA CYS A 124 5.57 3.30 -9.50
C CYS A 124 4.48 2.92 -8.49
N TRP A 125 4.67 3.30 -7.23
CA TRP A 125 3.65 3.13 -6.20
C TRP A 125 2.62 4.25 -6.27
N ALA A 126 1.46 3.98 -6.86
CA ALA A 126 0.36 4.95 -6.88
C ALA A 126 -0.08 5.35 -5.46
N THR A 127 0.09 6.63 -5.14
CA THR A 127 -0.33 7.23 -3.86
C THR A 127 -1.60 8.06 -4.01
N ARG A 128 -2.01 8.32 -5.25
CA ARG A 128 -3.22 9.07 -5.60
C ARG A 128 -4.22 8.21 -6.37
N LYS A 129 -5.45 8.67 -6.39
CA LYS A 129 -6.61 7.99 -6.97
C LYS A 129 -6.52 7.84 -8.49
N ASP A 130 -5.92 8.82 -9.15
CA ASP A 130 -5.64 8.87 -10.59
C ASP A 130 -4.45 7.98 -11.02
N GLY A 131 -3.80 7.29 -10.08
CA GLY A 131 -2.62 6.46 -10.36
C GLY A 131 -1.31 7.22 -10.37
N SER A 132 -1.31 8.51 -10.01
CA SER A 132 -0.07 9.26 -9.82
C SER A 132 0.65 8.81 -8.54
N CYS A 133 1.97 8.95 -8.56
CA CYS A 133 2.86 8.57 -7.46
C CYS A 133 3.34 9.78 -6.65
N SER A 134 3.12 10.99 -7.16
CA SER A 134 3.35 12.30 -6.52
C SER A 134 2.05 13.06 -6.38
#